data_AF-A0A849DQ73-F1
#
_entry.id   AF-A0A849DQ73-F1
#
_cell.length_a   1.000
_cell.length_b   1.000
_cell.length_c   1.000
_cell.angle_alpha   90.00
_cell.angle_beta   90.00
_cell.angle_gamma   90.00
#
_symmetry.space_group_name_H-M   'P 1'
#
loop_
_entity.id
_entity.type
_entity.pdbx_description
1 polymer ?
#
loop_
_entity_poly.entity_id
_entity_poly.type
_entity_poly.pdbx_seq_one_letter_code
_entity_poly.pdbx_strand_id
1 'polypeptide(L)'
;MSKLPRCSRCGTNPVGYRRRDTCYQCVPKAPGPPTCERCHTNPVAYRGRGTCYDCVPKTLEPRLCQRCGANPIAYYGRTTCFECVPRARNSPLRCKKCGSTSDYYTNGRCRRCHRKAPVIDSCRDCLAWGVTRTRGWLCQACIAWRGRFPTPRQCHCCQRLVPVNRRGHCRLCVRQAALAGPRHSRVDVIAANRNGQQLFLADLFRQKRPEPAATAPPRATRPARYPVAHRQLVLVEIEPDFIAGRRHGFGEPPLPDLVDYLDTVLAEHAAAHGWAKATTSATRSAIRILLATQQTPGAPIATSEVTRLRTIDLASTRTVTTILHLAGMLDDDREPTIDSWLRTQHHDIAAPMAADLRTWYQMLRHGSTTPPRSRPRNHNTITLLVSSAATAMRAWTKTGHQSLREINRQAVLDVLPTEAMQRGKTLIALRSLFRYLKARRIVFTNPTARIRNSPIRPSEVLPIDLEPVREAITSDNPLRAALAALIAFHALRPSQVVAIHLHDIRDGRLHLSDRVIPLAEPVRQRLAAWLDERQRRWPNTVNPHLFLNHYNAIRTTPANPIWITKTIGVSAQAIRMDRILHEAIATAGDVRRLTDLFGVTVPTAERYAFNGIEPTDPTAGSRTQAVK
;
A
#
# COMPACT_ATOMS: atom_id res chain seq x y z
N MET A 1 21.87 -35.91 -77.64
CA MET A 1 21.04 -36.21 -76.45
C MET A 1 21.88 -36.99 -75.44
N SER A 2 22.36 -36.34 -74.38
CA SER A 2 23.22 -36.96 -73.36
C SER A 2 22.38 -37.80 -72.39
N LYS A 3 22.68 -39.11 -72.28
CA LYS A 3 22.01 -40.04 -71.35
C LYS A 3 22.26 -39.58 -69.92
N LEU A 4 21.20 -39.33 -69.14
CA LEU A 4 21.30 -39.07 -67.70
C LEU A 4 21.89 -40.31 -66.99
N PRO A 5 22.77 -40.13 -65.99
CA PRO A 5 23.32 -41.24 -65.21
C PRO A 5 22.21 -41.99 -64.44
N ARG A 6 22.35 -43.31 -64.34
CA ARG A 6 21.40 -44.19 -63.64
C ARG A 6 21.76 -44.34 -62.16
N CYS A 7 20.75 -44.54 -61.33
CA CYS A 7 20.87 -44.70 -59.88
C CYS A 7 21.79 -45.88 -59.49
N SER A 8 22.81 -45.63 -58.67
CA SER A 8 23.77 -46.64 -58.20
C SER A 8 23.13 -47.79 -57.41
N ARG A 9 21.95 -47.54 -56.81
CA ARG A 9 21.27 -48.50 -55.93
C ARG A 9 20.20 -49.38 -56.62
N CYS A 10 19.64 -48.96 -57.75
CA CYS A 10 18.58 -49.71 -58.43
C CYS A 10 18.81 -49.90 -59.93
N GLY A 11 19.83 -49.27 -60.52
CA GLY A 11 20.28 -49.46 -61.91
C GLY A 11 19.31 -49.03 -63.01
N THR A 12 18.10 -48.59 -62.67
CA THR A 12 16.96 -48.43 -63.60
C THR A 12 16.51 -46.98 -63.73
N ASN A 13 16.41 -46.25 -62.62
CA ASN A 13 15.87 -44.89 -62.62
C ASN A 13 16.95 -43.82 -62.91
N PRO A 14 16.67 -42.82 -63.77
CA PRO A 14 17.57 -41.69 -64.00
C PRO A 14 17.65 -40.79 -62.78
N VAL A 15 18.85 -40.28 -62.46
CA VAL A 15 19.04 -39.42 -61.28
C VAL A 15 18.86 -37.95 -61.67
N GLY A 16 17.86 -37.30 -61.08
CA GLY A 16 17.56 -35.89 -61.31
C GLY A 16 18.52 -34.97 -60.55
N TYR A 17 19.24 -34.13 -61.32
CA TYR A 17 20.15 -33.05 -60.90
C TYR A 17 21.48 -33.44 -60.23
N ARG A 18 22.54 -32.77 -60.72
CA ARG A 18 23.96 -32.89 -60.34
C ARG A 18 24.14 -32.85 -58.81
N ARG A 19 24.41 -34.02 -58.19
CA ARG A 19 24.98 -34.27 -56.83
C ARG A 19 24.28 -35.38 -56.02
N ARG A 20 23.40 -36.19 -56.61
CA ARG A 20 22.95 -37.45 -55.99
C ARG A 20 23.23 -38.60 -56.94
N ASP A 21 23.77 -39.68 -56.41
CA ASP A 21 24.02 -40.97 -57.06
C ASP A 21 22.81 -41.91 -56.94
N THR A 22 21.84 -41.55 -56.10
CA THR A 22 20.66 -42.35 -55.75
C THR A 22 19.35 -41.65 -56.14
N CYS A 23 18.41 -42.41 -56.73
CA CYS A 23 17.09 -41.88 -57.08
C CYS A 23 16.21 -41.65 -55.85
N TYR A 24 15.22 -40.77 -55.98
CA TYR A 24 14.32 -40.36 -54.89
C TYR A 24 13.62 -41.54 -54.19
N GLN A 25 13.31 -42.61 -54.93
CA GLN A 25 12.67 -43.81 -54.39
C GLN A 25 13.62 -44.67 -53.52
N CYS A 26 14.93 -44.57 -53.73
CA CYS A 26 15.95 -45.31 -52.98
C CYS A 26 16.51 -44.54 -51.77
N VAL A 27 16.05 -43.30 -51.54
CA VAL A 27 16.43 -42.49 -50.38
C VAL A 27 15.60 -42.95 -49.17
N PRO A 28 16.22 -43.40 -48.06
CA PRO A 28 15.48 -43.79 -46.87
C PRO A 28 14.65 -42.62 -46.33
N LYS A 29 13.36 -42.83 -46.10
CA LYS A 29 12.46 -41.83 -45.51
C LYS A 29 12.93 -41.55 -44.07
N ALA A 30 13.20 -40.28 -43.76
CA ALA A 30 13.58 -39.87 -42.42
C ALA A 30 12.47 -40.21 -41.40
N PRO A 31 12.83 -40.51 -40.13
CA PRO A 31 11.83 -40.72 -39.07
C PRO A 31 10.95 -39.47 -38.90
N GLY A 32 9.69 -39.70 -38.51
CA GLY A 32 8.69 -38.65 -38.30
C GLY A 32 9.11 -37.61 -37.26
N PRO A 33 8.49 -36.42 -37.25
CA PRO A 33 8.86 -35.35 -36.31
C PRO A 33 8.68 -35.81 -34.84
N PRO A 34 9.58 -35.40 -33.93
CA PRO A 34 9.46 -35.73 -32.50
C PRO A 34 8.17 -35.14 -31.91
N THR A 35 7.61 -35.80 -30.90
CA THR A 35 6.43 -35.34 -30.16
C THR A 35 6.81 -34.26 -29.14
N CYS A 36 5.88 -33.35 -28.87
CA CYS A 36 6.12 -32.22 -27.96
C CYS A 36 6.35 -32.68 -26.51
N GLU A 37 7.44 -32.21 -25.89
CA GLU A 37 7.85 -32.50 -24.50
C GLU A 37 6.87 -32.01 -23.43
N ARG A 38 5.90 -31.15 -23.80
CA ARG A 38 4.96 -30.51 -22.85
C ARG A 38 3.56 -31.09 -22.88
N CYS A 39 3.10 -31.55 -24.04
CA CYS A 39 1.76 -32.12 -24.19
C CYS A 39 1.77 -33.58 -24.67
N HIS A 40 2.93 -34.09 -25.08
CA HIS A 40 3.18 -35.45 -25.56
C HIS A 40 2.26 -35.95 -26.69
N THR A 41 1.44 -35.06 -27.27
CA THR A 41 0.37 -35.39 -28.22
C THR A 41 0.61 -34.79 -29.60
N ASN A 42 1.12 -33.56 -29.67
CA ASN A 42 1.30 -32.87 -30.95
C ASN A 42 2.73 -32.98 -31.48
N PRO A 43 2.93 -33.22 -32.80
CA PRO A 43 4.25 -33.21 -33.41
C PRO A 43 4.87 -31.81 -33.40
N VAL A 44 6.18 -31.72 -33.18
CA VAL A 44 6.90 -30.45 -33.23
C VAL A 44 7.04 -30.00 -34.68
N ALA A 45 6.59 -28.77 -34.97
CA ALA A 45 6.54 -28.22 -36.33
C ALA A 45 7.94 -27.94 -36.96
N TYR A 46 9.04 -27.97 -36.20
CA TYR A 46 10.41 -27.71 -36.67
C TYR A 46 11.45 -28.53 -35.88
N ARG A 47 12.43 -29.15 -36.57
CA ARG A 47 13.58 -29.80 -35.93
C ARG A 47 14.35 -28.79 -35.07
N GLY A 48 14.57 -29.10 -33.79
CA GLY A 48 15.35 -28.28 -32.86
C GLY A 48 14.56 -27.49 -31.79
N ARG A 49 13.23 -27.68 -31.66
CA ARG A 49 12.45 -27.15 -30.52
C ARG A 49 11.72 -28.29 -29.79
N GLY A 50 11.71 -28.29 -28.46
CA GLY A 50 11.01 -29.30 -27.65
C GLY A 50 9.49 -29.13 -27.56
N THR A 51 8.91 -28.02 -28.03
CA THR A 51 7.49 -27.66 -27.79
C THR A 51 6.67 -27.41 -29.06
N CYS A 52 5.43 -27.91 -29.09
CA CYS A 52 4.48 -27.67 -30.18
C CYS A 52 3.94 -26.23 -30.17
N TYR A 53 3.41 -25.80 -31.32
CA TYR A 53 2.87 -24.45 -31.53
C TYR A 53 1.83 -24.01 -30.48
N ASP A 54 1.00 -24.94 -30.01
CA ASP A 54 -0.04 -24.64 -29.02
C ASP A 54 0.49 -24.47 -27.58
N CYS A 55 1.66 -25.03 -27.29
CA CYS A 55 2.33 -25.01 -25.99
C CYS A 55 3.33 -23.86 -25.81
N VAL A 56 3.58 -23.06 -26.85
CA VAL A 56 4.42 -21.85 -26.78
C VAL A 56 3.64 -20.74 -26.06
N PRO A 57 4.23 -20.00 -25.10
CA PRO A 57 3.57 -18.90 -24.41
C PRO A 57 2.98 -17.85 -25.37
N LYS A 58 1.68 -17.57 -25.26
CA LYS A 58 0.87 -16.75 -26.18
C LYS A 58 1.01 -15.23 -25.95
N THR A 59 2.09 -14.78 -25.29
CA THR A 59 2.24 -13.43 -24.71
C THR A 59 3.07 -12.42 -25.52
N LEU A 60 3.49 -12.71 -26.75
CA LEU A 60 4.24 -11.72 -27.53
C LEU A 60 3.30 -10.97 -28.49
N GLU A 61 3.16 -9.66 -28.28
CA GLU A 61 2.77 -8.73 -29.33
C GLU A 61 3.71 -8.92 -30.54
N PRO A 62 3.19 -8.85 -31.77
CA PRO A 62 4.03 -9.01 -32.95
C PRO A 62 5.08 -7.90 -32.97
N ARG A 63 6.36 -8.29 -33.00
CA ARG A 63 7.47 -7.34 -33.11
C ARG A 63 7.33 -6.51 -34.38
N LEU A 64 7.74 -5.26 -34.31
CA LEU A 64 7.76 -4.37 -35.47
C LEU A 64 8.91 -4.74 -36.41
N CYS A 65 8.72 -4.46 -37.70
CA CYS A 65 9.72 -4.68 -38.72
C CYS A 65 10.94 -3.79 -38.47
N GLN A 66 12.14 -4.39 -38.46
CA GLN A 66 13.39 -3.65 -38.26
C GLN A 66 13.73 -2.66 -39.38
N ARG A 67 13.06 -2.74 -40.53
CA ARG A 67 13.33 -1.88 -41.70
C ARG A 67 12.41 -0.67 -41.78
N CYS A 68 11.10 -0.84 -41.58
CA CYS A 68 10.14 0.28 -41.64
C CYS A 68 9.71 0.79 -40.26
N GLY A 69 9.94 0.04 -39.19
CA GLY A 69 9.48 0.40 -37.83
C GLY A 69 7.97 0.43 -37.62
N ALA A 70 7.16 0.49 -38.68
CA ALA A 70 5.72 0.71 -38.62
C ALA A 70 4.89 -0.58 -38.73
N ASN A 71 5.28 -1.49 -39.63
CA ASN A 71 4.50 -2.71 -39.89
C ASN A 71 5.00 -3.89 -39.05
N PRO A 72 4.11 -4.76 -38.53
CA PRO A 72 4.53 -5.97 -37.82
C PRO A 72 5.27 -6.93 -38.75
N ILE A 73 6.15 -7.76 -38.17
CA ILE A 73 6.90 -8.79 -38.92
C ILE A 73 5.96 -9.73 -39.69
N ALA A 74 6.41 -10.21 -40.85
CA ALA A 74 5.60 -11.02 -41.77
C ALA A 74 5.11 -12.34 -41.12
N TYR A 75 6.02 -13.02 -40.44
CA TYR A 75 5.77 -14.24 -39.68
C TYR A 75 6.63 -14.22 -38.41
N TYR A 76 6.18 -14.91 -37.37
CA TYR A 76 7.03 -15.16 -36.20
C TYR A 76 8.35 -15.81 -36.64
N GLY A 77 9.48 -15.19 -36.25
CA GLY A 77 10.83 -15.61 -36.65
C GLY A 77 11.45 -14.83 -37.82
N ARG A 78 10.72 -13.90 -38.46
CA ARG A 78 11.28 -12.94 -39.41
C ARG A 78 11.55 -11.59 -38.74
N THR A 79 12.51 -10.84 -39.28
CA THR A 79 12.84 -9.47 -38.84
C THR A 79 12.15 -8.39 -39.66
N THR A 80 11.58 -8.73 -40.83
CA THR A 80 10.96 -7.80 -41.77
C THR A 80 9.47 -8.07 -42.00
N CYS A 81 8.70 -7.02 -42.28
CA CYS A 81 7.31 -7.11 -42.72
C CYS A 81 7.24 -7.56 -44.19
N PHE A 82 6.03 -7.89 -44.68
CA PHE A 82 5.82 -8.36 -46.05
C PHE A 82 6.18 -7.35 -47.14
N GLU A 83 6.02 -6.05 -46.85
CA GLU A 83 6.37 -4.97 -47.78
C GLU A 83 7.89 -4.73 -47.85
N CYS A 84 8.60 -5.03 -46.76
CA CYS A 84 10.05 -4.88 -46.68
C CYS A 84 10.84 -6.11 -47.15
N VAL A 85 10.17 -7.18 -47.63
CA VAL A 85 10.85 -8.39 -48.11
C VAL A 85 11.51 -8.09 -49.46
N PRO A 86 12.82 -8.38 -49.64
CA PRO A 86 13.57 -8.03 -50.86
C PRO A 86 13.06 -8.63 -52.18
N ARG A 87 12.15 -9.62 -52.12
CA ARG A 87 11.56 -10.23 -53.32
C ARG A 87 10.25 -9.54 -53.64
N ALA A 88 10.23 -8.77 -54.72
CA ALA A 88 8.98 -8.33 -55.35
C ALA A 88 8.11 -9.57 -55.62
N ARG A 89 6.91 -9.61 -55.04
CA ARG A 89 5.95 -10.68 -55.31
C ARG A 89 5.09 -10.25 -56.48
N ASN A 90 4.97 -11.11 -57.48
CA ASN A 90 4.11 -10.89 -58.65
C ASN A 90 2.60 -10.96 -58.32
N SER A 91 2.20 -11.15 -57.06
CA SER A 91 0.79 -11.22 -56.66
C SER A 91 0.53 -10.69 -55.26
N PRO A 92 -0.59 -9.97 -55.04
CA PRO A 92 -0.94 -9.41 -53.74
C PRO A 92 -1.23 -10.50 -52.72
N LEU A 93 -0.83 -10.24 -51.48
CA LEU A 93 -1.04 -11.14 -50.36
C LEU A 93 -2.52 -11.28 -50.02
N ARG A 94 -3.09 -12.47 -50.25
CA ARG A 94 -4.46 -12.78 -49.83
C ARG A 94 -4.51 -13.19 -48.37
N CYS A 95 -5.44 -12.62 -47.62
CA CYS A 95 -5.72 -13.05 -46.25
C CYS A 95 -6.24 -14.50 -46.26
N LYS A 96 -5.56 -15.40 -45.53
CA LYS A 96 -5.92 -16.83 -45.37
C LYS A 96 -7.33 -17.07 -44.81
N LYS A 97 -8.03 -16.05 -44.29
CA LYS A 97 -9.36 -16.18 -43.71
C LYS A 97 -10.47 -15.51 -44.54
N CYS A 98 -10.23 -14.34 -45.11
CA CYS A 98 -11.27 -13.59 -45.84
C CYS A 98 -10.91 -13.29 -47.30
N GLY A 99 -9.76 -13.74 -47.80
CA GLY A 99 -9.33 -13.49 -49.17
C GLY A 99 -8.86 -12.05 -49.47
N SER A 100 -9.02 -11.11 -48.53
CA SER A 100 -8.63 -9.69 -48.70
C SER A 100 -7.20 -9.55 -49.22
N THR A 101 -7.01 -8.74 -50.26
CA THR A 101 -5.72 -8.35 -50.84
C THR A 101 -5.14 -7.09 -50.22
N SER A 102 -5.89 -6.40 -49.36
CA SER A 102 -5.51 -5.17 -48.67
C SER A 102 -5.47 -5.33 -47.15
N ASP A 103 -4.84 -4.36 -46.47
CA ASP A 103 -4.75 -4.23 -45.01
C ASP A 103 -4.14 -5.45 -44.31
N TYR A 104 -3.04 -5.95 -44.88
CA TYR A 104 -2.36 -7.13 -44.36
C TYR A 104 -1.66 -6.84 -43.03
N TYR A 105 -1.82 -7.72 -42.03
CA TYR A 105 -1.21 -7.56 -40.71
C TYR A 105 -0.01 -8.49 -40.51
N THR A 106 -0.23 -9.73 -40.08
CA THR A 106 0.85 -10.71 -39.92
C THR A 106 0.30 -12.14 -40.02
N ASN A 107 1.18 -13.13 -40.19
CA ASN A 107 0.87 -14.56 -40.15
C ASN A 107 -0.25 -14.99 -41.12
N GLY A 108 -0.27 -14.49 -42.35
CA GLY A 108 -1.33 -14.90 -43.28
C GLY A 108 -2.60 -14.06 -43.25
N ARG A 109 -2.73 -13.04 -42.39
CA ARG A 109 -4.04 -12.43 -42.07
C ARG A 109 -4.04 -10.91 -42.15
N CYS A 110 -5.14 -10.31 -42.64
CA CYS A 110 -5.40 -8.88 -42.57
C CYS A 110 -5.69 -8.41 -41.13
N ARG A 111 -5.62 -7.09 -40.86
CA ARG A 111 -5.86 -6.55 -39.51
C ARG A 111 -7.25 -6.95 -39.03
N ARG A 112 -8.29 -6.82 -39.86
CA ARG A 112 -9.65 -7.26 -39.52
C ARG A 112 -9.77 -8.76 -39.17
N CYS A 113 -8.99 -9.64 -39.79
CA CYS A 113 -9.07 -11.08 -39.53
C CYS A 113 -8.14 -11.54 -38.40
N HIS A 114 -7.11 -10.78 -38.08
CA HIS A 114 -6.14 -11.14 -37.07
C HIS A 114 -6.65 -10.82 -35.66
N ARG A 115 -6.58 -11.80 -34.75
CA ARG A 115 -7.20 -11.71 -33.41
C ARG A 115 -6.64 -10.56 -32.56
N LYS A 116 -5.36 -10.22 -32.74
CA LYS A 116 -4.63 -9.18 -31.98
C LYS A 116 -4.35 -7.91 -32.79
N ALA A 117 -4.98 -7.70 -33.93
CA ALA A 117 -4.82 -6.43 -34.63
C ALA A 117 -5.65 -5.34 -33.93
N PRO A 118 -5.19 -4.08 -33.93
CA PRO A 118 -5.86 -2.96 -33.27
C PRO A 118 -7.04 -2.43 -34.09
N VAL A 119 -7.93 -3.32 -34.56
CA VAL A 119 -9.13 -2.92 -35.30
C VAL A 119 -10.30 -2.82 -34.31
N ILE A 120 -10.86 -1.62 -34.25
CA ILE A 120 -12.07 -1.28 -33.51
C ILE A 120 -13.22 -1.19 -34.52
N ASP A 121 -14.35 -1.81 -34.20
CA ASP A 121 -15.55 -1.80 -35.06
C ASP A 121 -16.82 -1.75 -34.18
N SER A 122 -17.98 -1.80 -34.83
CA SER A 122 -19.30 -1.88 -34.23
C SER A 122 -19.66 -3.29 -33.79
N CYS A 123 -20.37 -3.39 -32.67
CA CYS A 123 -20.86 -4.65 -32.14
C CYS A 123 -21.84 -5.29 -33.13
N ARG A 124 -21.64 -6.56 -33.48
CA ARG A 124 -22.51 -7.28 -34.42
C ARG A 124 -23.99 -7.31 -34.01
N ASP A 125 -24.27 -7.27 -32.71
CA ASP A 125 -25.65 -7.37 -32.20
C ASP A 125 -26.26 -5.99 -31.95
N CYS A 126 -25.60 -5.15 -31.17
CA CYS A 126 -26.16 -3.86 -30.75
C CYS A 126 -25.61 -2.65 -31.51
N LEU A 127 -24.73 -2.85 -32.50
CA LEU A 127 -24.10 -1.78 -33.28
C LEU A 127 -23.28 -0.78 -32.42
N ALA A 128 -23.04 -1.09 -31.14
CA ALA A 128 -22.24 -0.23 -30.30
C ALA A 128 -20.79 -0.21 -30.79
N TRP A 129 -20.26 0.98 -31.03
CA TRP A 129 -18.90 1.20 -31.52
C TRP A 129 -17.88 1.02 -30.39
N GLY A 130 -16.73 0.39 -30.67
CA GLY A 130 -15.69 0.18 -29.66
C GLY A 130 -15.37 -1.29 -29.36
N VAL A 131 -15.87 -2.24 -30.17
CA VAL A 131 -15.56 -3.66 -29.96
C VAL A 131 -14.34 -4.09 -30.77
N THR A 132 -13.60 -5.04 -30.21
CA THR A 132 -12.44 -5.67 -30.85
C THR A 132 -12.73 -7.12 -31.19
N ARG A 133 -11.95 -7.69 -32.12
CA ARG A 133 -12.06 -9.10 -32.51
C ARG A 133 -11.82 -10.10 -31.37
N THR A 134 -11.10 -9.71 -30.33
CA THR A 134 -10.80 -10.57 -29.15
C THR A 134 -12.06 -11.16 -28.53
N ARG A 135 -13.19 -10.47 -28.65
CA ARG A 135 -14.52 -10.87 -28.17
C ARG A 135 -15.50 -11.22 -29.30
N GLY A 136 -14.98 -11.59 -30.47
CA GLY A 136 -15.80 -11.96 -31.62
C GLY A 136 -16.63 -10.81 -32.21
N TRP A 137 -16.20 -9.56 -32.02
CA TRP A 137 -16.94 -8.34 -32.40
C TRP A 137 -18.26 -8.16 -31.60
N LEU A 138 -18.26 -8.57 -30.34
CA LEU A 138 -19.37 -8.39 -29.41
C LEU A 138 -18.92 -7.60 -28.17
N CYS A 139 -19.77 -6.68 -27.69
CA CYS A 139 -19.56 -6.01 -26.41
C CYS A 139 -19.89 -6.97 -25.25
N GLN A 140 -19.36 -6.73 -24.05
CA GLN A 140 -19.59 -7.58 -22.88
C GLN A 140 -21.08 -7.76 -22.57
N ALA A 141 -21.85 -6.70 -22.77
CA ALA A 141 -23.27 -6.73 -22.52
C ALA A 141 -24.03 -7.60 -23.54
N CYS A 142 -23.61 -7.65 -24.80
CA CYS A 142 -24.19 -8.57 -25.79
C CYS A 142 -23.74 -10.02 -25.58
N ILE A 143 -22.52 -10.24 -25.06
CA ILE A 143 -22.07 -11.58 -24.64
C ILE A 143 -22.96 -12.11 -23.51
N ALA A 144 -23.17 -11.31 -22.46
CA ALA A 144 -24.05 -11.66 -21.36
C ALA A 144 -25.51 -11.84 -21.83
N TRP A 145 -25.96 -11.00 -22.76
CA TRP A 145 -27.30 -11.11 -23.34
C TRP A 145 -27.49 -12.40 -24.13
N ARG A 146 -26.50 -12.82 -24.93
CA ARG A 146 -26.48 -14.14 -25.60
C ARG A 146 -26.51 -15.29 -24.62
N GLY A 147 -25.78 -15.18 -23.51
CA GLY A 147 -25.83 -16.20 -22.45
C GLY A 147 -27.23 -16.39 -21.86
N ARG A 148 -28.03 -15.32 -21.78
CA ARG A 148 -29.41 -15.36 -21.30
C ARG A 148 -30.43 -15.73 -22.38
N PHE A 149 -30.15 -15.35 -23.63
CA PHE A 149 -31.04 -15.52 -24.78
C PHE A 149 -30.22 -16.06 -25.98
N PRO A 150 -29.94 -17.37 -26.02
CA PRO A 150 -28.97 -17.93 -26.97
C PRO A 150 -29.48 -18.00 -28.41
N THR A 151 -30.79 -18.19 -28.60
CA THR A 151 -31.41 -18.40 -29.91
C THR A 151 -31.69 -17.07 -30.61
N PRO A 152 -31.06 -16.77 -31.76
CA PRO A 152 -31.38 -15.59 -32.55
C PRO A 152 -32.80 -15.70 -33.12
N ARG A 153 -33.57 -14.62 -33.03
CA ARG A 153 -34.90 -14.49 -33.66
C ARG A 153 -35.03 -13.09 -34.25
N GLN A 154 -36.04 -12.89 -35.09
CA GLN A 154 -36.33 -11.58 -35.66
C GLN A 154 -36.82 -10.63 -34.56
N CYS A 155 -36.17 -9.49 -34.41
CA CYS A 155 -36.58 -8.47 -33.45
C CYS A 155 -37.88 -7.80 -33.88
N HIS A 156 -38.90 -7.76 -33.02
CA HIS A 156 -40.19 -7.14 -33.35
C HIS A 156 -40.10 -5.63 -33.67
N CYS A 157 -39.05 -4.96 -33.19
CA CYS A 157 -38.84 -3.53 -33.39
C CYS A 157 -37.93 -3.22 -34.58
N CYS A 158 -36.68 -3.71 -34.57
CA CYS A 158 -35.72 -3.39 -35.64
C CYS A 158 -35.62 -4.45 -36.75
N GLN A 159 -36.41 -5.52 -36.69
CA GLN A 159 -36.47 -6.61 -37.68
C GLN A 159 -35.14 -7.36 -37.91
N ARG A 160 -34.08 -7.06 -37.15
CA ARG A 160 -32.79 -7.74 -37.27
C ARG A 160 -32.84 -9.13 -36.64
N LEU A 161 -32.15 -10.09 -37.27
CA LEU A 161 -31.94 -11.44 -36.75
C LEU A 161 -30.85 -11.43 -35.68
N VAL A 162 -31.23 -11.32 -34.41
CA VAL A 162 -30.32 -11.19 -33.27
C VAL A 162 -30.91 -11.84 -32.01
N PRO A 163 -30.12 -12.08 -30.96
CA PRO A 163 -30.62 -12.47 -29.65
C PRO A 163 -31.69 -11.50 -29.11
N VAL A 164 -32.92 -11.99 -28.91
CA VAL A 164 -34.05 -11.23 -28.38
C VAL A 164 -34.46 -11.73 -26.99
N ASN A 165 -35.00 -10.85 -26.15
CA ASN A 165 -35.57 -11.25 -24.86
C ASN A 165 -36.87 -12.07 -25.04
N ARG A 166 -37.47 -12.51 -23.93
CA ARG A 166 -38.77 -13.21 -23.92
C ARG A 166 -39.91 -12.42 -24.57
N ARG A 167 -39.79 -11.10 -24.68
CA ARG A 167 -40.77 -10.21 -25.32
C ARG A 167 -40.49 -9.95 -26.81
N GLY A 168 -39.56 -10.68 -27.45
CA GLY A 168 -39.25 -10.54 -28.88
C GLY A 168 -38.40 -9.31 -29.26
N HIS A 169 -37.79 -8.62 -28.29
CA HIS A 169 -37.01 -7.41 -28.54
C HIS A 169 -35.51 -7.63 -28.33
N CYS A 170 -34.68 -7.12 -29.24
CA CYS A 170 -33.24 -7.18 -29.11
C CYS A 170 -32.72 -6.21 -28.05
N ARG A 171 -31.51 -6.47 -27.55
CA ARG A 171 -30.87 -5.63 -26.51
C ARG A 171 -30.82 -4.15 -26.89
N LEU A 172 -30.56 -3.84 -28.17
CA LEU A 172 -30.45 -2.46 -28.66
C LEU A 172 -31.78 -1.71 -28.52
N CYS A 173 -32.87 -2.30 -29.02
CA CYS A 173 -34.19 -1.68 -28.98
C CYS A 173 -34.68 -1.49 -27.53
N VAL A 174 -34.48 -2.51 -26.69
CA VAL A 174 -34.82 -2.44 -25.26
C VAL A 174 -34.03 -1.33 -24.56
N ARG A 175 -32.76 -1.14 -24.94
CA ARG A 175 -31.91 -0.12 -24.31
C ARG A 175 -32.28 1.29 -24.75
N GLN A 176 -32.57 1.49 -26.04
CA GLN A 176 -33.10 2.75 -26.53
C GLN A 176 -34.39 3.13 -25.79
N ALA A 177 -35.26 2.15 -25.58
CA ALA A 177 -36.52 2.37 -24.89
C ALA A 177 -36.33 2.72 -23.40
N ALA A 178 -35.36 2.08 -22.73
CA ALA A 178 -34.98 2.42 -21.37
C ALA A 178 -34.31 3.81 -21.24
N LEU A 179 -33.79 4.38 -22.33
CA LEU A 179 -33.22 5.73 -22.35
C LEU A 179 -34.27 6.81 -22.64
N ALA A 180 -35.25 6.51 -23.49
CA ALA A 180 -36.31 7.44 -23.86
C ALA A 180 -37.43 7.53 -22.82
N GLY A 181 -37.63 6.51 -21.98
CA GLY A 181 -38.73 6.44 -21.03
C GLY A 181 -38.46 7.16 -19.68
N PRO A 182 -39.48 7.75 -19.04
CA PRO A 182 -39.43 8.19 -17.65
C PRO A 182 -39.01 7.05 -16.70
N ARG A 183 -38.35 7.39 -15.59
CA ARG A 183 -38.06 6.42 -14.54
C ARG A 183 -39.39 5.85 -14.02
N HIS A 184 -39.51 4.52 -13.97
CA HIS A 184 -40.64 3.77 -13.41
C HIS A 184 -41.93 3.62 -14.25
N SER A 185 -41.95 3.98 -15.54
CA SER A 185 -43.10 3.68 -16.42
C SER A 185 -42.92 2.40 -17.24
N ARG A 186 -44.02 1.74 -17.65
CA ARG A 186 -43.98 0.66 -18.65
C ARG A 186 -43.43 1.21 -19.97
N VAL A 187 -42.28 0.71 -20.38
CA VAL A 187 -41.56 1.18 -21.57
C VAL A 187 -42.11 0.49 -22.82
N ASP A 188 -42.71 1.26 -23.73
CA ASP A 188 -43.02 0.82 -25.10
C ASP A 188 -41.76 0.85 -25.96
N VAL A 189 -41.30 -0.34 -26.36
CA VAL A 189 -40.07 -0.51 -27.15
C VAL A 189 -40.24 -0.05 -28.59
N ILE A 190 -41.42 -0.21 -29.19
CA ILE A 190 -41.64 0.16 -30.59
C ILE A 190 -41.71 1.69 -30.69
N ALA A 191 -42.54 2.32 -29.85
CA ALA A 191 -42.68 3.78 -29.83
C ALA A 191 -41.35 4.49 -29.56
N ALA A 192 -40.53 3.98 -28.63
CA ALA A 192 -39.26 4.62 -28.28
C ALA A 192 -38.15 4.53 -29.34
N ASN A 193 -38.30 3.66 -30.34
CA ASN A 193 -37.33 3.49 -31.43
C ASN A 193 -37.80 4.12 -32.75
N ARG A 194 -39.00 4.75 -32.78
CA ARG A 194 -39.62 5.27 -34.01
C ARG A 194 -38.79 6.38 -34.70
N ASN A 195 -38.05 7.16 -33.93
CA ASN A 195 -37.23 8.27 -34.42
C ASN A 195 -35.74 7.90 -34.54
N GLY A 196 -35.43 6.62 -34.59
CA GLY A 196 -34.07 6.11 -34.64
C GLY A 196 -33.51 5.71 -33.26
N GLN A 197 -32.28 5.21 -33.30
CA GLN A 197 -31.57 4.65 -32.14
C GLN A 197 -30.32 5.48 -31.86
N GLN A 198 -30.05 5.76 -30.59
CA GLN A 198 -28.83 6.46 -30.21
C GLN A 198 -27.60 5.58 -30.48
N LEU A 199 -26.54 6.17 -31.02
CA LEU A 199 -25.25 5.48 -31.14
C LEU A 199 -24.67 5.19 -29.75
N PHE A 200 -24.22 3.96 -29.55
CA PHE A 200 -23.69 3.51 -28.28
C PHE A 200 -22.19 3.24 -28.36
N LEU A 201 -21.45 3.62 -27.32
CA LEU A 201 -20.07 3.19 -27.12
C LEU A 201 -20.05 1.88 -26.32
N ALA A 202 -19.32 0.89 -26.81
CA ALA A 202 -19.23 -0.43 -26.20
C ALA A 202 -18.66 -0.35 -24.78
N ASP A 203 -19.25 -1.12 -23.86
CA ASP A 203 -18.79 -1.33 -22.48
C ASP A 203 -18.74 -0.09 -21.55
N LEU A 204 -19.17 1.10 -22.00
CA LEU A 204 -19.23 2.31 -21.15
C LEU A 204 -20.43 2.36 -20.20
N PHE A 205 -21.44 1.52 -20.38
CA PHE A 205 -22.67 1.51 -19.57
C PHE A 205 -22.49 1.01 -18.12
N ARG A 206 -21.27 0.60 -17.72
CA ARG A 206 -20.96 0.22 -16.33
C ARG A 206 -20.45 1.38 -15.48
N GLN A 207 -20.14 2.53 -16.07
CA GLN A 207 -19.96 3.73 -15.28
C GLN A 207 -21.34 4.21 -14.87
N LYS A 208 -21.73 3.90 -13.62
CA LYS A 208 -22.81 4.61 -12.93
C LYS A 208 -22.49 6.09 -13.15
N ARG A 209 -23.34 6.82 -13.89
CA ARG A 209 -23.24 8.29 -13.96
C ARG A 209 -23.08 8.73 -12.49
N PRO A 210 -22.05 9.50 -12.11
CA PRO A 210 -22.00 10.02 -10.75
C PRO A 210 -23.36 10.64 -10.50
N GLU A 211 -24.03 10.18 -9.44
CA GLU A 211 -25.26 10.82 -9.02
C GLU A 211 -24.92 12.31 -8.88
N PRO A 212 -25.76 13.23 -9.41
CA PRO A 212 -25.55 14.64 -9.15
C PRO A 212 -25.37 14.79 -7.65
N ALA A 213 -24.36 15.56 -7.23
CA ALA A 213 -24.03 15.74 -5.82
C ALA A 213 -25.34 16.00 -5.08
N ALA A 214 -25.79 15.01 -4.31
CA ALA A 214 -26.94 15.21 -3.46
C ALA A 214 -26.58 16.41 -2.60
N THR A 215 -27.51 17.36 -2.49
CA THR A 215 -27.50 18.37 -1.43
C THR A 215 -27.04 17.66 -0.17
N ALA A 216 -26.01 18.20 0.51
CA ALA A 216 -25.39 17.56 1.67
C ALA A 216 -26.52 16.98 2.54
N PRO A 217 -26.56 15.65 2.75
CA PRO A 217 -27.66 15.05 3.48
C PRO A 217 -27.75 15.77 4.83
N PRO A 218 -28.97 16.00 5.35
CA PRO A 218 -29.12 16.55 6.69
C PRO A 218 -28.31 15.67 7.63
N ARG A 219 -27.43 16.31 8.41
CA ARG A 219 -26.50 15.65 9.33
C ARG A 219 -27.26 14.58 10.11
N ALA A 220 -26.79 13.33 10.01
CA ALA A 220 -27.45 12.19 10.66
C ALA A 220 -27.75 12.53 12.13
N THR A 221 -29.04 12.69 12.45
CA THR A 221 -29.45 12.99 13.82
C THR A 221 -29.62 11.67 14.55
N ARG A 222 -28.91 11.53 15.66
CA ARG A 222 -28.98 10.31 16.46
C ARG A 222 -30.40 10.09 16.98
N PRO A 223 -30.99 8.88 16.82
CA PRO A 223 -32.26 8.56 17.45
C PRO A 223 -32.13 8.66 18.98
N ALA A 224 -33.04 9.40 19.63
CA ALA A 224 -32.98 9.67 21.07
C ALA A 224 -33.02 8.42 21.96
N ARG A 225 -33.55 7.30 21.44
CA ARG A 225 -33.61 5.99 22.13
C ARG A 225 -32.26 5.26 22.23
N TYR A 226 -31.20 5.74 21.56
CA TYR A 226 -29.89 5.09 21.58
C TYR A 226 -28.78 6.01 22.08
N PRO A 227 -27.79 5.47 22.80
CA PRO A 227 -27.69 4.08 23.20
C PRO A 227 -28.67 3.76 24.34
N VAL A 228 -29.15 2.52 24.42
CA VAL A 228 -29.89 2.10 25.63
C VAL A 228 -28.92 2.01 26.81
N ALA A 229 -29.37 2.45 27.98
CA ALA A 229 -28.55 2.48 29.20
C ALA A 229 -28.46 1.12 29.91
N HIS A 230 -29.31 0.16 29.56
CA HIS A 230 -29.33 -1.16 30.18
C HIS A 230 -28.49 -2.17 29.39
N ARG A 231 -28.09 -3.25 30.07
CA ARG A 231 -27.49 -4.45 29.47
C ARG A 231 -28.34 -5.65 29.85
N GLN A 232 -28.71 -6.47 28.88
CA GLN A 232 -29.36 -7.74 29.13
C GLN A 232 -28.38 -8.67 29.84
N LEU A 233 -28.74 -9.15 31.03
CA LEU A 233 -27.98 -10.19 31.70
C LEU A 233 -28.13 -11.49 30.91
N VAL A 234 -27.00 -12.13 30.60
CA VAL A 234 -26.98 -13.44 29.94
C VAL A 234 -26.84 -14.54 30.99
N LEU A 235 -27.63 -15.59 30.85
CA LEU A 235 -27.53 -16.79 31.70
C LEU A 235 -26.23 -17.56 31.43
N VAL A 236 -25.77 -17.54 30.19
CA VAL A 236 -24.52 -18.15 29.75
C VAL A 236 -23.84 -17.20 28.75
N GLU A 237 -22.57 -16.91 28.97
CA GLU A 237 -21.75 -16.19 28.00
C GLU A 237 -21.42 -17.13 26.84
N ILE A 238 -22.19 -17.01 25.75
CA ILE A 238 -21.89 -17.69 24.49
C ILE A 238 -21.23 -16.67 23.56
N GLU A 239 -19.98 -16.94 23.23
CA GLU A 239 -19.22 -16.12 22.28
C GLU A 239 -19.72 -16.35 20.84
N PRO A 240 -20.06 -15.30 20.08
CA PRO A 240 -20.46 -15.46 18.68
C PRO A 240 -19.35 -16.09 17.83
N ASP A 241 -19.63 -17.24 17.22
CA ASP A 241 -18.73 -17.83 16.23
C ASP A 241 -18.86 -17.11 14.88
N PHE A 242 -18.01 -16.11 14.69
CA PHE A 242 -17.96 -15.36 13.43
C PHE A 242 -17.54 -16.21 12.23
N ILE A 243 -16.79 -17.29 12.42
CA ILE A 243 -16.37 -18.19 11.31
C ILE A 243 -17.57 -19.01 10.85
N ALA A 244 -18.33 -19.59 11.78
CA ALA A 244 -19.57 -20.30 11.47
C ALA A 244 -20.61 -19.35 10.85
N GLY A 245 -20.79 -18.15 11.42
CA GLY A 245 -21.70 -17.14 10.88
C GLY A 245 -21.32 -16.69 9.46
N ARG A 246 -20.03 -16.67 9.09
CA ARG A 246 -19.61 -16.40 7.71
C ARG A 246 -20.05 -17.50 6.73
N ARG A 247 -20.16 -18.75 7.18
CA ARG A 247 -20.62 -19.89 6.37
C ARG A 247 -22.14 -19.97 6.28
N HIS A 248 -22.83 -19.67 7.37
CA HIS A 248 -24.28 -19.90 7.51
C HIS A 248 -25.14 -18.61 7.47
N GLY A 249 -24.53 -17.44 7.53
CA GLY A 249 -25.20 -16.15 7.65
C GLY A 249 -25.30 -15.66 9.11
N PHE A 250 -25.50 -14.34 9.28
CA PHE A 250 -25.55 -13.68 10.59
C PHE A 250 -26.95 -13.21 11.00
N GLY A 251 -27.99 -13.49 10.19
CA GLY A 251 -29.33 -12.91 10.38
C GLY A 251 -29.41 -11.43 9.99
N GLU A 252 -30.62 -10.88 10.00
CA GLU A 252 -30.84 -9.43 9.83
C GLU A 252 -30.77 -8.72 11.19
N PRO A 253 -30.16 -7.53 11.29
CA PRO A 253 -30.17 -6.77 12.52
C PRO A 253 -31.61 -6.44 12.97
N PRO A 254 -31.94 -6.58 14.26
CA PRO A 254 -33.32 -6.47 14.75
C PRO A 254 -33.88 -5.04 14.76
N LEU A 255 -33.03 -4.03 14.56
CA LEU A 255 -33.31 -2.60 14.77
C LEU A 255 -33.02 -1.80 13.47
N PRO A 256 -33.97 -1.72 12.52
CA PRO A 256 -33.74 -1.14 11.19
C PRO A 256 -33.35 0.35 11.22
N ASP A 257 -33.95 1.10 12.14
CA ASP A 257 -33.71 2.52 12.35
C ASP A 257 -32.28 2.83 12.85
N LEU A 258 -31.71 1.95 13.69
CA LEU A 258 -30.31 2.05 14.13
C LEU A 258 -29.36 1.71 12.99
N VAL A 259 -29.71 0.71 12.17
CA VAL A 259 -28.95 0.35 10.97
C VAL A 259 -28.89 1.55 10.02
N ASP A 260 -30.04 2.16 9.72
CA ASP A 260 -30.14 3.31 8.81
C ASP A 260 -29.34 4.52 9.33
N TYR A 261 -29.40 4.79 10.64
CA TYR A 261 -28.58 5.83 11.26
C TYR A 261 -27.09 5.57 11.10
N LEU A 262 -26.60 4.36 11.43
CA LEU A 262 -25.18 4.01 11.29
C LEU A 262 -24.73 3.97 9.83
N ASP A 263 -25.59 3.54 8.91
CA ASP A 263 -25.32 3.55 7.47
C ASP A 263 -25.21 4.99 6.95
N THR A 264 -26.01 5.92 7.46
CA THR A 264 -25.93 7.35 7.13
C THR A 264 -24.63 7.95 7.67
N VAL A 265 -24.29 7.73 8.94
CA VAL A 265 -23.02 8.20 9.53
C VAL A 265 -21.80 7.64 8.77
N LEU A 266 -21.85 6.36 8.40
CA LEU A 266 -20.81 5.73 7.58
C LEU A 266 -20.72 6.38 6.19
N ALA A 267 -21.85 6.61 5.51
CA ALA A 267 -21.88 7.19 4.18
C ALA A 267 -21.34 8.63 4.18
N GLU A 268 -21.77 9.46 5.14
CA GLU A 268 -21.28 10.81 5.35
C GLU A 268 -19.78 10.82 5.61
N HIS A 269 -19.30 10.00 6.56
CA HIS A 269 -17.89 9.93 6.90
C HIS A 269 -17.04 9.43 5.72
N ALA A 270 -17.49 8.38 5.02
CA ALA A 270 -16.81 7.82 3.86
C ALA A 270 -16.72 8.83 2.71
N ALA A 271 -17.79 9.59 2.44
CA ALA A 271 -17.78 10.65 1.44
C ALA A 271 -16.84 11.79 1.84
N ALA A 272 -16.93 12.25 3.10
CA ALA A 272 -16.09 13.32 3.62
C ALA A 272 -14.61 12.95 3.71
N HIS A 273 -14.26 11.66 3.81
CA HIS A 273 -12.87 11.21 3.94
C HIS A 273 -12.34 10.44 2.71
N GLY A 274 -13.11 10.42 1.62
CA GLY A 274 -12.72 9.79 0.35
C GLY A 274 -12.48 8.29 0.43
N TRP A 275 -13.21 7.58 1.30
CA TRP A 275 -13.04 6.14 1.44
C TRP A 275 -13.37 5.40 0.14
N ALA A 276 -12.59 4.37 -0.17
CA ALA A 276 -12.89 3.49 -1.29
C ALA A 276 -14.22 2.75 -1.06
N LYS A 277 -14.92 2.41 -2.15
CA LYS A 277 -16.17 1.64 -2.10
C LYS A 277 -16.00 0.30 -1.38
N ALA A 278 -14.86 -0.36 -1.58
CA ALA A 278 -14.52 -1.61 -0.92
C ALA A 278 -14.46 -1.44 0.61
N THR A 279 -13.72 -0.44 1.10
CA THR A 279 -13.61 -0.13 2.54
C THR A 279 -14.96 0.22 3.14
N THR A 280 -15.75 1.05 2.45
CA THR A 280 -17.09 1.44 2.90
C THR A 280 -18.02 0.23 3.00
N SER A 281 -18.02 -0.65 2.00
CA SER A 281 -18.84 -1.86 2.00
C SER A 281 -18.39 -2.84 3.09
N ALA A 282 -17.09 -3.01 3.29
CA ALA A 282 -16.56 -3.91 4.32
C ALA A 282 -16.93 -3.42 5.73
N THR A 283 -16.77 -2.11 6.00
CA THR A 283 -17.16 -1.51 7.27
C THR A 283 -18.67 -1.58 7.49
N ARG A 284 -19.50 -1.37 6.45
CA ARG A 284 -20.96 -1.57 6.53
C ARG A 284 -21.31 -2.99 6.96
N SER A 285 -20.76 -3.99 6.27
CA SER A 285 -21.02 -5.40 6.59
C SER A 285 -20.57 -5.74 8.01
N ALA A 286 -19.41 -5.24 8.45
CA ALA A 286 -18.92 -5.44 9.81
C ALA A 286 -19.86 -4.85 10.87
N ILE A 287 -20.35 -3.62 10.68
CA ILE A 287 -21.31 -2.98 11.61
C ILE A 287 -22.61 -3.79 11.66
N ARG A 288 -23.13 -4.22 10.50
CA ARG A 288 -24.36 -5.03 10.45
C ARG A 288 -24.21 -6.37 11.16
N ILE A 289 -23.07 -7.04 11.01
CA ILE A 289 -22.77 -8.28 11.74
C ILE A 289 -22.80 -8.01 13.25
N LEU A 290 -22.12 -6.97 13.72
CA LEU A 290 -22.11 -6.62 15.15
C LEU A 290 -23.52 -6.36 15.67
N LEU A 291 -24.35 -5.61 14.95
CA LEU A 291 -25.75 -5.36 15.33
C LEU A 291 -26.61 -6.63 15.31
N ALA A 292 -26.38 -7.55 14.38
CA ALA A 292 -27.13 -8.80 14.29
C ALA A 292 -26.74 -9.79 15.40
N THR A 293 -25.49 -9.75 15.86
CA THR A 293 -24.98 -10.61 16.94
C THR A 293 -25.03 -9.95 18.32
N GLN A 294 -25.62 -8.76 18.45
CA GLN A 294 -25.71 -8.05 19.73
C GLN A 294 -26.59 -8.81 20.72
N GLN A 295 -26.07 -9.03 21.92
CA GLN A 295 -26.87 -9.59 23.03
C GLN A 295 -27.96 -8.63 23.51
N THR A 296 -27.66 -7.33 23.58
CA THR A 296 -28.62 -6.27 23.91
C THR A 296 -28.78 -5.35 22.71
N PRO A 297 -29.86 -5.50 21.91
CA PRO A 297 -30.11 -4.63 20.77
C PRO A 297 -30.16 -3.14 21.17
N GLY A 298 -29.40 -2.31 20.46
CA GLY A 298 -29.39 -0.86 20.67
C GLY A 298 -28.45 -0.36 21.77
N ALA A 299 -27.72 -1.25 22.43
CA ALA A 299 -26.72 -0.88 23.41
C ALA A 299 -25.37 -0.54 22.73
N PRO A 300 -24.46 0.21 23.40
CA PRO A 300 -23.14 0.51 22.84
C PRO A 300 -22.35 -0.77 22.55
N ILE A 301 -21.60 -0.80 21.45
CA ILE A 301 -20.74 -1.92 21.06
C ILE A 301 -19.37 -1.75 21.72
N ALA A 302 -18.89 -2.78 22.39
CA ALA A 302 -17.59 -2.79 23.04
C ALA A 302 -16.45 -2.88 22.02
N THR A 303 -15.31 -2.26 22.31
CA THR A 303 -14.16 -2.29 21.40
C THR A 303 -13.52 -3.68 21.34
N SER A 304 -13.63 -4.46 22.41
CA SER A 304 -13.31 -5.89 22.42
C SER A 304 -14.11 -6.66 21.35
N GLU A 305 -15.43 -6.48 21.26
CA GLU A 305 -16.29 -7.12 20.26
C GLU A 305 -15.87 -6.75 18.83
N VAL A 306 -15.59 -5.46 18.57
CA VAL A 306 -15.09 -5.02 17.24
C VAL A 306 -13.74 -5.67 16.90
N THR A 307 -12.91 -5.94 17.91
CA THR A 307 -11.60 -6.59 17.70
C THR A 307 -11.76 -8.06 17.32
N ARG A 308 -12.79 -8.75 17.83
CA ARG A 308 -13.07 -10.16 17.51
C ARG A 308 -13.43 -10.39 16.04
N LEU A 309 -13.98 -9.39 15.34
CA LEU A 309 -14.22 -9.45 13.88
C LEU A 309 -12.94 -9.67 13.05
N ARG A 310 -11.75 -9.51 13.63
CA ARG A 310 -10.49 -9.84 12.95
C ARG A 310 -10.40 -11.31 12.53
N THR A 311 -11.12 -12.21 13.21
CA THR A 311 -11.16 -13.64 12.87
C THR A 311 -11.66 -13.91 11.45
N ILE A 312 -12.49 -13.01 10.89
CA ILE A 312 -13.05 -13.14 9.54
C ILE A 312 -12.40 -12.19 8.51
N ASP A 313 -11.43 -11.38 8.93
CA ASP A 313 -10.70 -10.38 8.12
C ASP A 313 -11.62 -9.54 7.21
N LEU A 314 -12.78 -9.14 7.73
CA LEU A 314 -13.81 -8.47 6.94
C LEU A 314 -13.52 -6.97 6.78
N ALA A 315 -13.12 -6.31 7.87
CA ALA A 315 -12.84 -4.89 7.90
C ALA A 315 -11.77 -4.58 8.95
N SER A 316 -11.09 -3.45 8.77
CA SER A 316 -10.21 -2.94 9.82
C SER A 316 -11.02 -2.60 11.06
N THR A 317 -10.67 -3.18 12.22
CA THR A 317 -11.24 -2.81 13.54
C THR A 317 -11.33 -1.29 13.67
N ARG A 318 -10.28 -0.59 13.24
CA ARG A 318 -10.16 0.85 13.41
C ARG A 318 -11.10 1.67 12.52
N THR A 319 -11.58 1.18 11.38
CA THR A 319 -12.61 1.89 10.60
C THR A 319 -13.98 1.72 11.25
N VAL A 320 -14.30 0.52 11.72
CA VAL A 320 -15.54 0.22 12.46
C VAL A 320 -15.61 1.03 13.75
N THR A 321 -14.57 1.00 14.58
CA THR A 321 -14.46 1.80 15.81
C THR A 321 -14.62 3.30 15.54
N THR A 322 -14.10 3.82 14.42
CA THR A 322 -14.24 5.25 14.07
C THR A 322 -15.71 5.61 13.84
N ILE A 323 -16.45 4.81 13.07
CA ILE A 323 -17.87 5.07 12.79
C ILE A 323 -18.71 4.91 14.06
N LEU A 324 -18.48 3.86 14.84
CA LEU A 324 -19.21 3.66 16.10
C LEU A 324 -18.94 4.79 17.09
N HIS A 325 -17.71 5.28 17.18
CA HIS A 325 -17.38 6.43 18.02
C HIS A 325 -18.09 7.70 17.55
N LEU A 326 -18.06 8.00 16.24
CA LEU A 326 -18.75 9.16 15.66
C LEU A 326 -20.27 9.10 15.86
N ALA A 327 -20.84 7.90 15.76
CA ALA A 327 -22.24 7.65 16.03
C ALA A 327 -22.59 7.66 17.53
N GLY A 328 -21.57 7.72 18.40
CA GLY A 328 -21.64 7.59 19.86
C GLY A 328 -22.04 6.21 20.37
N MET A 329 -21.98 5.18 19.52
CA MET A 329 -22.37 3.79 19.77
C MET A 329 -21.17 2.89 20.14
N LEU A 330 -20.01 3.48 20.45
CA LEU A 330 -18.82 2.75 20.88
C LEU A 330 -18.65 2.85 22.39
N ASP A 331 -18.38 1.71 23.01
CA ASP A 331 -17.85 1.57 24.37
C ASP A 331 -16.37 1.19 24.29
N ASP A 332 -15.47 2.03 24.82
CA ASP A 332 -14.03 1.73 24.86
C ASP A 332 -13.72 0.99 26.17
N ASP A 333 -14.12 -0.26 26.21
CA ASP A 333 -13.95 -1.22 27.31
C ASP A 333 -12.50 -1.70 27.50
N ARG A 334 -11.58 -1.27 26.62
CA ARG A 334 -10.19 -1.72 26.67
C ARG A 334 -9.47 -1.08 27.85
N GLU A 335 -8.90 -1.92 28.70
CA GLU A 335 -7.89 -1.47 29.65
C GLU A 335 -6.72 -0.85 28.85
N PRO A 336 -6.32 0.40 29.15
CA PRO A 336 -5.18 1.02 28.49
C PRO A 336 -3.94 0.13 28.64
N THR A 337 -3.25 -0.16 27.54
CA THR A 337 -2.12 -1.12 27.51
C THR A 337 -1.05 -0.81 28.55
N ILE A 338 -0.86 0.46 28.88
CA ILE A 338 0.11 0.91 29.87
C ILE A 338 -0.28 0.51 31.31
N ASP A 339 -1.57 0.41 31.63
CA ASP A 339 -2.07 -0.01 32.95
C ASP A 339 -1.91 -1.53 33.12
N SER A 340 -2.31 -2.31 32.11
CA SER A 340 -2.06 -3.75 32.07
C SER A 340 -0.56 -4.06 32.12
N TRP A 341 0.27 -3.31 31.38
CA TRP A 341 1.73 -3.41 31.44
C TRP A 341 2.28 -3.14 32.85
N LEU A 342 1.78 -2.12 33.57
CA LEU A 342 2.21 -1.84 34.94
C LEU A 342 1.96 -3.03 35.87
N ARG A 343 0.82 -3.75 35.70
CA ARG A 343 0.52 -4.95 36.51
C ARG A 343 1.61 -6.01 36.37
N THR A 344 2.16 -6.18 35.16
CA THR A 344 3.28 -7.11 34.93
C THR A 344 4.58 -6.67 35.63
N GLN A 345 4.76 -5.37 35.90
CA GLN A 345 5.97 -4.87 36.56
C GLN A 345 5.99 -5.10 38.07
N HIS A 346 4.85 -5.40 38.71
CA HIS A 346 4.75 -5.61 40.16
C HIS A 346 5.21 -7.00 40.62
N HIS A 347 5.40 -7.97 39.70
CA HIS A 347 5.83 -9.32 40.06
C HIS A 347 7.21 -9.30 40.74
N ASP A 348 7.37 -10.08 41.80
CA ASP A 348 8.59 -10.19 42.64
C ASP A 348 9.04 -8.89 43.32
N ILE A 349 8.13 -7.94 43.54
CA ILE A 349 8.39 -6.72 44.32
C ILE A 349 7.62 -6.79 45.63
N ALA A 350 8.26 -6.46 46.75
CA ALA A 350 7.60 -6.37 48.05
C ALA A 350 6.36 -5.46 48.00
N ALA A 351 5.24 -5.90 48.59
CA ALA A 351 3.95 -5.21 48.48
C ALA A 351 3.99 -3.71 48.83
N PRO A 352 4.72 -3.25 49.88
CA PRO A 352 4.85 -1.82 50.17
C PRO A 352 5.56 -1.05 49.05
N MET A 353 6.64 -1.60 48.47
CA MET A 353 7.36 -0.97 47.35
C MET A 353 6.48 -0.90 46.10
N ALA A 354 5.68 -1.94 45.83
CA ALA A 354 4.77 -1.96 44.69
C ALA A 354 3.66 -0.89 44.81
N ALA A 355 3.17 -0.63 46.03
CA ALA A 355 2.22 0.45 46.29
C ALA A 355 2.84 1.82 45.99
N ASP A 356 4.06 2.07 46.48
CA ASP A 356 4.79 3.31 46.22
C ASP A 356 5.07 3.51 44.71
N LEU A 357 5.48 2.46 44.00
CA LEU A 357 5.68 2.48 42.55
C LEU A 357 4.39 2.85 41.81
N ARG A 358 3.24 2.32 42.24
CA ARG A 358 1.93 2.62 41.64
C ARG A 358 1.52 4.07 41.85
N THR A 359 1.73 4.63 43.05
CA THR A 359 1.42 6.05 43.31
C THR A 359 2.28 6.97 42.44
N TRP A 360 3.55 6.64 42.25
CA TRP A 360 4.44 7.39 41.36
C TRP A 360 4.05 7.24 39.89
N TYR A 361 3.67 6.04 39.45
CA TYR A 361 3.14 5.80 38.11
C TYR A 361 1.92 6.68 37.80
N GLN A 362 0.96 6.75 38.73
CA GLN A 362 -0.25 7.58 38.54
C GLN A 362 0.11 9.06 38.36
N MET A 363 1.10 9.56 39.12
CA MET A 363 1.63 10.91 38.92
C MET A 363 2.30 11.07 37.55
N LEU A 364 3.08 10.10 37.08
CA LEU A 364 3.70 10.19 35.76
C LEU A 364 2.65 10.20 34.64
N ARG A 365 1.56 9.43 34.80
CA ARG A 365 0.50 9.28 33.80
C ARG A 365 -0.42 10.49 33.73
N HIS A 366 -0.91 10.96 34.87
CA HIS A 366 -1.93 12.01 34.94
C HIS A 366 -1.35 13.39 35.27
N GLY A 367 -0.06 13.46 35.60
CA GLY A 367 0.54 14.66 36.15
C GLY A 367 0.15 14.88 37.61
N SER A 368 0.60 16.00 38.17
CA SER A 368 0.25 16.44 39.52
C SER A 368 0.20 17.95 39.58
N THR A 369 -0.90 18.50 40.09
CA THR A 369 -1.04 19.92 40.45
C THR A 369 -0.49 20.21 41.84
N THR A 370 -0.38 19.18 42.69
CA THR A 370 0.30 19.27 43.99
C THR A 370 1.81 19.06 43.85
N PRO A 371 2.65 19.73 44.66
CA PRO A 371 4.10 19.54 44.64
C PRO A 371 4.51 18.04 44.79
N PRO A 372 5.44 17.53 43.96
CA PRO A 372 6.14 18.24 42.89
C PRO A 372 5.23 18.34 41.65
N ARG A 373 4.95 19.58 41.23
CA ARG A 373 4.09 19.86 40.07
C ARG A 373 4.70 19.21 38.83
N SER A 374 3.89 18.46 38.11
CA SER A 374 4.33 17.73 36.92
C SER A 374 3.20 17.69 35.88
N ARG A 375 3.60 17.79 34.61
CA ARG A 375 2.69 17.49 33.50
C ARG A 375 2.69 15.98 33.24
N PRO A 376 1.59 15.41 32.71
CA PRO A 376 1.57 14.05 32.16
C PRO A 376 2.79 13.77 31.29
N ARG A 377 3.42 12.61 31.47
CA ARG A 377 4.57 12.17 30.68
C ARG A 377 4.11 11.34 29.49
N ASN A 378 4.93 11.34 28.44
CA ASN A 378 4.71 10.46 27.30
C ASN A 378 4.88 8.99 27.76
N HIS A 379 4.02 8.10 27.24
CA HIS A 379 4.03 6.66 27.49
C HIS A 379 5.44 6.04 27.42
N ASN A 380 6.25 6.36 26.40
CA ASN A 380 7.61 5.82 26.27
C ASN A 380 8.52 6.21 27.46
N THR A 381 8.36 7.44 27.97
CA THR A 381 9.10 7.91 29.14
C THR A 381 8.61 7.19 30.40
N ILE A 382 7.30 6.98 30.55
CA ILE A 382 6.74 6.24 31.69
C ILE A 382 7.28 4.82 31.68
N THR A 383 7.20 4.12 30.54
CA THR A 383 7.69 2.75 30.39
C THR A 383 9.16 2.64 30.77
N LEU A 384 10.01 3.52 30.23
CA LEU A 384 11.45 3.55 30.55
C LEU A 384 11.69 3.73 32.06
N LEU A 385 11.08 4.75 32.67
CA LEU A 385 11.31 5.09 34.07
C LEU A 385 10.83 3.97 34.99
N VAL A 386 9.62 3.46 34.76
CA VAL A 386 9.02 2.41 35.58
C VAL A 386 9.74 1.08 35.40
N SER A 387 10.13 0.68 34.18
CA SER A 387 10.90 -0.55 33.99
C SER A 387 12.26 -0.50 34.68
N SER A 388 12.95 0.64 34.60
CA SER A 388 14.26 0.81 35.25
C SER A 388 14.13 0.81 36.77
N ALA A 389 13.10 1.45 37.33
CA ALA A 389 12.85 1.44 38.77
C ALA A 389 12.41 0.07 39.29
N ALA A 390 11.50 -0.61 38.57
CA ALA A 390 11.00 -1.93 38.94
C ALA A 390 12.12 -2.98 39.00
N THR A 391 13.07 -2.94 38.06
CA THR A 391 14.25 -3.84 38.11
C THR A 391 15.11 -3.59 39.35
N ALA A 392 15.30 -2.33 39.76
CA ALA A 392 16.01 -2.03 41.00
C ALA A 392 15.25 -2.51 42.24
N MET A 393 13.92 -2.33 42.28
CA MET A 393 13.08 -2.80 43.38
C MET A 393 13.07 -4.33 43.52
N ARG A 394 13.04 -5.07 42.41
CA ARG A 394 13.18 -6.54 42.44
C ARG A 394 14.51 -6.99 43.04
N ALA A 395 15.60 -6.31 42.69
CA ALA A 395 16.90 -6.61 43.28
C ALA A 395 16.93 -6.33 44.79
N TRP A 396 16.36 -5.21 45.24
CA TRP A 396 16.25 -4.92 46.68
C TRP A 396 15.34 -5.90 47.43
N THR A 397 14.24 -6.32 46.80
CA THR A 397 13.36 -7.35 47.37
C THR A 397 14.12 -8.67 47.57
N LYS A 398 14.96 -9.06 46.60
CA LYS A 398 15.81 -10.26 46.69
C LYS A 398 16.87 -10.16 47.80
N THR A 399 17.39 -8.96 48.08
CA THR A 399 18.33 -8.74 49.18
C THR A 399 17.63 -8.57 50.54
N GLY A 400 16.30 -8.72 50.61
CA GLY A 400 15.53 -8.73 51.84
C GLY A 400 14.85 -7.40 52.21
N HIS A 401 14.97 -6.35 51.39
CA HIS A 401 14.30 -5.07 51.66
C HIS A 401 12.80 -5.14 51.37
N GLN A 402 11.98 -4.69 52.31
CA GLN A 402 10.52 -4.72 52.16
C GLN A 402 9.90 -3.35 51.87
N SER A 403 10.60 -2.26 52.20
CA SER A 403 10.14 -0.89 51.99
C SER A 403 11.18 -0.01 51.31
N LEU A 404 10.73 0.94 50.48
CA LEU A 404 11.60 1.99 49.91
C LEU A 404 12.16 2.93 50.98
N ARG A 405 11.62 2.89 52.20
CA ARG A 405 12.11 3.66 53.36
C ARG A 405 13.44 3.13 53.90
N GLU A 406 13.72 1.84 53.70
CA GLU A 406 14.95 1.18 54.16
C GLU A 406 16.15 1.46 53.23
N ILE A 407 15.88 1.92 52.02
CA ILE A 407 16.88 2.07 50.96
C ILE A 407 17.78 3.26 51.27
N ASN A 408 19.04 2.96 51.58
CA ASN A 408 20.09 3.95 51.78
C ASN A 408 20.89 4.22 50.48
N ARG A 409 21.88 5.11 50.57
CA ARG A 409 22.73 5.47 49.41
C ARG A 409 23.50 4.27 48.86
N GLN A 410 24.00 3.38 49.72
CA GLN A 410 24.80 2.23 49.32
C GLN A 410 23.95 1.22 48.54
N ALA A 411 22.75 0.91 49.05
CA ALA A 411 21.79 0.05 48.35
C ALA A 411 21.42 0.57 46.95
N VAL A 412 21.40 1.90 46.74
CA VAL A 412 21.25 2.47 45.40
C VAL A 412 22.49 2.24 44.55
N LEU A 413 23.69 2.40 45.09
CA LEU A 413 24.93 2.18 44.33
C LEU A 413 25.09 0.72 43.90
N ASP A 414 24.75 -0.21 44.77
CA ASP A 414 24.89 -1.66 44.55
C ASP A 414 23.98 -2.18 43.42
N VAL A 415 22.82 -1.54 43.22
CA VAL A 415 21.85 -1.94 42.19
C VAL A 415 22.06 -1.27 40.84
N LEU A 416 22.90 -0.23 40.79
CA LEU A 416 23.11 0.51 39.55
C LEU A 416 23.91 -0.34 38.54
N PRO A 417 23.44 -0.46 37.28
CA PRO A 417 24.17 -1.16 36.24
C PRO A 417 25.59 -0.62 36.02
N THR A 418 26.46 -1.49 35.51
CA THR A 418 27.84 -1.14 35.11
C THR A 418 27.85 -0.39 33.77
N GLU A 419 26.97 -0.76 32.83
CA GLU A 419 26.84 -0.09 31.53
C GLU A 419 26.40 1.38 31.71
N ALA A 420 27.20 2.33 31.24
CA ALA A 420 27.00 3.76 31.50
C ALA A 420 25.62 4.31 31.05
N MET A 421 25.12 3.86 29.90
CA MET A 421 23.82 4.28 29.38
C MET A 421 22.68 3.78 30.27
N GLN A 422 22.70 2.50 30.62
CA GLN A 422 21.67 1.90 31.47
C GLN A 422 21.75 2.41 32.90
N ARG A 423 22.96 2.63 33.42
CA ARG A 423 23.22 3.31 34.70
C ARG A 423 22.55 4.69 34.75
N GLY A 424 22.74 5.50 33.71
CA GLY A 424 22.13 6.82 33.61
C GLY A 424 20.61 6.77 33.59
N LYS A 425 20.02 5.87 32.80
CA LYS A 425 18.56 5.66 32.75
C LYS A 425 18.00 5.25 34.11
N THR A 426 18.62 4.27 34.77
CA THR A 426 18.23 3.80 36.11
C THR A 426 18.35 4.92 37.15
N LEU A 427 19.45 5.67 37.15
CA LEU A 427 19.62 6.77 38.09
C LEU A 427 18.61 7.92 37.86
N ILE A 428 18.26 8.23 36.61
CA ILE A 428 17.20 9.19 36.29
C ILE A 428 15.84 8.71 36.82
N ALA A 429 15.53 7.43 36.62
CA ALA A 429 14.30 6.80 37.13
C ALA A 429 14.22 6.88 38.66
N LEU A 430 15.26 6.43 39.36
CA LEU A 430 15.31 6.45 40.83
C LEU A 430 15.26 7.88 41.38
N ARG A 431 15.95 8.84 40.76
CA ARG A 431 15.88 10.26 41.18
C ARG A 431 14.46 10.82 41.04
N SER A 432 13.76 10.47 39.96
CA SER A 432 12.38 10.89 39.74
C SER A 432 11.44 10.29 40.80
N LEU A 433 11.59 8.99 41.08
CA LEU A 433 10.84 8.26 42.09
C LEU A 433 11.07 8.82 43.50
N PHE A 434 12.31 8.84 44.00
CA PHE A 434 12.60 9.28 45.37
C PHE A 434 12.35 10.76 45.59
N ARG A 435 12.46 11.60 44.54
CA ARG A 435 12.02 13.01 44.63
C ARG A 435 10.51 13.11 44.83
N TYR A 436 9.72 12.31 44.12
CA TYR A 436 8.27 12.27 44.28
C TYR A 436 7.86 11.74 45.65
N LEU A 437 8.40 10.59 46.05
CA LEU A 437 8.08 9.98 47.35
C LEU A 437 8.46 10.89 48.52
N LYS A 438 9.60 11.60 48.42
CA LYS A 438 10.01 12.58 49.44
C LYS A 438 9.04 13.76 49.51
N ALA A 439 8.63 14.30 48.36
CA ALA A 439 7.69 15.41 48.31
C ALA A 439 6.29 15.04 48.85
N ARG A 440 5.86 13.78 48.69
CA ARG A 440 4.63 13.24 49.27
C ARG A 440 4.79 12.75 50.72
N ARG A 441 5.95 12.98 51.35
CA ARG A 441 6.29 12.54 52.72
C ARG A 441 6.14 11.02 52.94
N ILE A 442 6.27 10.22 51.88
CA ILE A 442 6.28 8.75 51.95
C ILE A 442 7.65 8.24 52.39
N VAL A 443 8.71 8.89 51.91
CA VAL A 443 10.09 8.69 52.38
C VAL A 443 10.63 10.01 52.93
N PHE A 444 11.47 9.95 53.96
CA PHE A 444 12.00 11.15 54.62
C PHE A 444 13.32 11.62 53.99
N THR A 445 14.12 10.67 53.52
CA THR A 445 15.44 10.93 52.90
C THR A 445 15.41 10.54 51.42
N ASN A 446 16.14 11.30 50.59
CA ASN A 446 16.35 10.93 49.19
C ASN A 446 17.72 10.22 49.05
N PRO A 447 17.77 8.88 48.94
CA PRO A 447 19.04 8.13 48.86
C PRO A 447 19.82 8.38 47.56
N THR A 448 19.17 8.93 46.54
CA THR A 448 19.82 9.29 45.26
C THR A 448 20.50 10.65 45.29
N ALA A 449 20.33 11.41 46.37
CA ALA A 449 20.96 12.71 46.53
C ALA A 449 22.49 12.58 46.47
N ARG A 450 23.14 13.51 45.74
CA ARG A 450 24.61 13.57 45.59
C ARG A 450 25.27 12.33 44.96
N ILE A 451 24.52 11.38 44.40
CA ILE A 451 25.07 10.35 43.52
C ILE A 451 25.35 11.01 42.18
N ARG A 452 26.61 11.02 41.73
CA ARG A 452 26.97 11.54 40.40
C ARG A 452 26.66 10.49 39.34
N ASN A 453 26.14 10.93 38.19
CA ASN A 453 26.08 10.06 37.02
C ASN A 453 27.45 10.09 36.36
N SER A 454 27.98 8.94 35.94
CA SER A 454 29.19 8.93 35.12
C SER A 454 28.88 9.64 33.79
N PRO A 455 29.77 10.51 33.28
CA PRO A 455 29.58 11.08 31.97
C PRO A 455 29.54 9.94 30.95
N ILE A 456 28.43 9.82 30.22
CA ILE A 456 28.37 8.93 29.07
C ILE A 456 29.24 9.60 28.02
N ARG A 457 30.39 9.00 27.67
CA ARG A 457 31.11 9.42 26.47
C ARG A 457 30.13 9.29 25.31
N PRO A 458 29.81 10.37 24.60
CA PRO A 458 28.94 10.26 23.44
C PRO A 458 29.58 9.27 22.47
N SER A 459 28.79 8.35 21.92
CA SER A 459 29.26 7.47 20.84
C SER A 459 29.85 8.34 19.73
N GLU A 460 31.05 7.99 19.27
CA GLU A 460 31.63 8.58 18.08
C GLU A 460 30.66 8.40 16.92
N VAL A 461 30.38 9.49 16.21
CA VAL A 461 29.52 9.43 15.03
C VAL A 461 30.42 9.01 13.89
N LEU A 462 30.30 7.76 13.48
CA LEU A 462 31.03 7.24 12.32
C LEU A 462 30.18 7.43 11.05
N PRO A 463 30.81 7.71 9.90
CA PRO A 463 30.15 7.65 8.60
C PRO A 463 29.47 6.30 8.39
N ILE A 464 28.33 6.31 7.70
CA ILE A 464 27.64 5.07 7.34
C ILE A 464 28.03 4.62 5.93
N ASP A 465 27.75 3.35 5.61
CA ASP A 465 27.74 2.92 4.22
C ASP A 465 26.65 3.69 3.45
N LEU A 466 27.07 4.43 2.44
CA LEU A 466 26.20 5.26 1.61
C LEU A 466 25.53 4.47 0.50
N GLU A 467 25.98 3.26 0.18
CA GLU A 467 25.42 2.49 -0.95
C GLU A 467 23.92 2.17 -0.74
N PRO A 468 23.48 1.69 0.44
CA PRO A 468 22.05 1.50 0.72
C PRO A 468 21.24 2.81 0.70
N VAL A 469 21.88 3.94 0.99
CA VAL A 469 21.25 5.27 0.97
C VAL A 469 21.06 5.72 -0.48
N ARG A 470 22.07 5.55 -1.32
CA ARG A 470 22.00 5.84 -2.76
C ARG A 470 20.93 5.00 -3.43
N GLU A 471 20.90 3.69 -3.16
CA GLU A 471 19.86 2.77 -3.65
C GLU A 471 18.45 3.23 -3.23
N ALA A 472 18.28 3.65 -1.97
CA ALA A 472 16.98 4.15 -1.51
C ALA A 472 16.58 5.45 -2.22
N ILE A 473 17.52 6.35 -2.49
CA ILE A 473 17.31 7.62 -3.21
C ILE A 473 16.99 7.36 -4.68
N THR A 474 17.58 6.35 -5.33
CA THR A 474 17.35 6.03 -6.76
C THR A 474 16.26 4.99 -6.98
N SER A 475 15.57 4.54 -5.93
CA SER A 475 14.52 3.53 -6.01
C SER A 475 13.38 3.94 -6.96
N ASP A 476 12.92 2.98 -7.78
CA ASP A 476 11.72 3.11 -8.62
C ASP A 476 10.43 3.38 -7.82
N ASN A 477 10.45 3.16 -6.50
CA ASN A 477 9.34 3.50 -5.63
C ASN A 477 9.43 4.99 -5.23
N PRO A 478 8.54 5.88 -5.75
CA PRO A 478 8.66 7.32 -5.52
C PRO A 478 8.59 7.70 -4.04
N LEU A 479 7.85 6.92 -3.24
CA LEU A 479 7.76 7.11 -1.80
C LEU A 479 9.11 6.85 -1.10
N ARG A 480 9.77 5.74 -1.42
CA ARG A 480 11.08 5.37 -0.84
C ARG A 480 12.11 6.43 -1.20
N ALA A 481 12.15 6.82 -2.47
CA ALA A 481 13.06 7.84 -3.00
C ALA A 481 12.84 9.21 -2.33
N ALA A 482 11.61 9.69 -2.21
CA ALA A 482 11.30 10.98 -1.60
C ALA A 482 11.64 11.03 -0.09
N LEU A 483 11.31 9.97 0.65
CA LEU A 483 11.64 9.86 2.08
C LEU A 483 13.16 9.85 2.30
N ALA A 484 13.88 9.02 1.54
CA ALA A 484 15.33 8.93 1.63
C ALA A 484 15.99 10.28 1.27
N ALA A 485 15.54 10.94 0.20
CA ALA A 485 16.10 12.22 -0.23
C ALA A 485 15.87 13.35 0.78
N LEU A 486 14.68 13.47 1.38
CA LEU A 486 14.45 14.49 2.43
C LEU A 486 15.39 14.34 3.62
N ILE A 487 15.64 13.10 4.04
CA ILE A 487 16.50 12.83 5.21
C ILE A 487 17.97 12.96 4.83
N ALA A 488 18.38 12.42 3.67
CA ALA A 488 19.77 12.48 3.22
C ALA A 488 20.25 13.89 2.90
N PHE A 489 19.40 14.76 2.34
CA PHE A 489 19.81 16.12 1.98
C PHE A 489 19.58 17.13 3.11
N HIS A 490 18.44 17.05 3.80
CA HIS A 490 18.01 18.05 4.79
C HIS A 490 18.05 17.55 6.24
N ALA A 491 18.58 16.34 6.45
CA ALA A 491 18.74 15.72 7.75
C ALA A 491 17.46 15.69 8.59
N LEU A 492 16.25 15.67 8.01
CA LEU A 492 15.01 15.78 8.80
C LEU A 492 14.82 14.60 9.77
N ARG A 493 14.26 14.87 10.96
CA ARG A 493 13.89 13.79 11.90
C ARG A 493 12.69 13.02 11.35
N PRO A 494 12.58 11.70 11.58
CA PRO A 494 11.38 10.93 11.18
C PRO A 494 10.08 11.54 11.70
N SER A 495 10.08 12.08 12.94
CA SER A 495 8.92 12.76 13.52
C SER A 495 8.56 14.07 12.79
N GLN A 496 9.55 14.79 12.25
CA GLN A 496 9.31 15.97 11.44
C GLN A 496 8.72 15.56 10.08
N VAL A 497 9.30 14.57 9.41
CA VAL A 497 8.86 14.11 8.08
C VAL A 497 7.40 13.65 8.08
N VAL A 498 6.96 12.90 9.10
CA VAL A 498 5.54 12.48 9.17
C VAL A 498 4.58 13.63 9.50
N ALA A 499 5.08 14.74 10.04
CA ALA A 499 4.27 15.89 10.43
C ALA A 499 4.06 16.89 9.27
N ILE A 500 4.88 16.83 8.21
CA ILE A 500 4.80 17.75 7.06
C ILE A 500 3.42 17.64 6.39
N HIS A 501 2.76 18.78 6.17
CA HIS A 501 1.57 18.93 5.36
C HIS A 501 1.90 19.34 3.92
N LEU A 502 0.94 19.15 3.01
CA LEU A 502 1.08 19.59 1.61
C LEU A 502 1.36 21.10 1.49
N HIS A 503 0.73 21.92 2.33
CA HIS A 503 0.90 23.38 2.30
C HIS A 503 2.23 23.88 2.90
N ASP A 504 2.99 23.00 3.56
CA ASP A 504 4.31 23.33 4.07
C ASP A 504 5.35 23.40 2.94
N ILE A 505 5.05 22.84 1.77
CA ILE A 505 5.91 22.90 0.59
C ILE A 505 5.36 23.92 -0.39
N ARG A 506 6.11 25.00 -0.61
CA ARG A 506 5.77 26.07 -1.55
C ARG A 506 7.04 26.76 -2.04
N ASP A 507 7.05 27.20 -3.29
CA ASP A 507 8.16 27.94 -3.91
C ASP A 507 9.52 27.23 -3.80
N GLY A 508 9.52 25.90 -3.89
CA GLY A 508 10.74 25.08 -3.74
C GLY A 508 11.33 25.06 -2.34
N ARG A 509 10.57 25.49 -1.32
CA ARG A 509 10.98 25.54 0.09
C ARG A 509 10.05 24.70 0.95
N LEU A 510 10.60 24.12 2.01
CA LEU A 510 9.88 23.47 3.09
C LEU A 510 9.82 24.41 4.29
N HIS A 511 8.61 24.80 4.68
CA HIS A 511 8.34 25.63 5.84
C HIS A 511 8.06 24.75 7.06
N LEU A 512 8.94 24.80 8.05
CA LEU A 512 8.72 24.21 9.35
C LEU A 512 8.43 25.32 10.36
N SER A 513 7.87 24.97 11.52
CA SER A 513 7.56 25.94 12.58
C SER A 513 8.78 26.71 13.07
N ASP A 514 9.97 26.12 12.97
CA ASP A 514 11.23 26.63 13.50
C ASP A 514 12.18 27.18 12.42
N ARG A 515 12.03 26.78 11.15
CA ARG A 515 12.93 27.18 10.06
C ARG A 515 12.34 26.98 8.67
N VAL A 516 12.93 27.65 7.67
CA VAL A 516 12.61 27.45 6.25
C VAL A 516 13.79 26.81 5.54
N ILE A 517 13.54 25.71 4.84
CA ILE A 517 14.58 24.90 4.19
C ILE A 517 14.41 25.00 2.66
N PRO A 518 15.38 25.58 1.92
CA PRO A 518 15.42 25.46 0.47
C PRO A 518 15.59 23.99 0.06
N LEU A 519 14.65 23.44 -0.71
CA LEU A 519 14.71 22.04 -1.13
C LEU A 519 15.75 21.88 -2.24
N ALA A 520 16.63 20.90 -2.11
CA ALA A 520 17.61 20.58 -3.15
C ALA A 520 16.91 20.07 -4.41
N GLU A 521 17.47 20.33 -5.59
CA GLU A 521 16.86 19.91 -6.88
C GLU A 521 16.57 18.39 -6.93
N PRO A 522 17.47 17.48 -6.51
CA PRO A 522 17.17 16.05 -6.47
C PRO A 522 15.98 15.68 -5.57
N VAL A 523 15.75 16.46 -4.51
CA VAL A 523 14.62 16.29 -3.58
C VAL A 523 13.33 16.76 -4.23
N ARG A 524 13.35 17.91 -4.92
CA ARG A 524 12.18 18.44 -5.65
C ARG A 524 11.67 17.46 -6.70
N GLN A 525 12.57 16.87 -7.49
CA GLN A 525 12.22 15.88 -8.51
C GLN A 525 11.54 14.64 -7.91
N ARG A 526 12.06 14.12 -6.80
CA ARG A 526 11.50 12.94 -6.12
C ARG A 526 10.18 13.24 -5.43
N LEU A 527 10.07 14.44 -4.84
CA LEU A 527 8.82 14.91 -4.26
C LEU A 527 7.75 15.06 -5.34
N ALA A 528 8.06 15.60 -6.51
CA ALA A 528 7.12 15.67 -7.63
C ALA A 528 6.62 14.28 -8.03
N ALA A 529 7.53 13.31 -8.26
CA ALA A 529 7.16 11.93 -8.57
C ALA A 529 6.31 11.27 -7.46
N TRP A 530 6.61 11.57 -6.19
CA TRP A 530 5.79 11.12 -5.07
C TRP A 530 4.40 11.77 -5.05
N LEU A 531 4.29 13.07 -5.29
CA LEU A 531 3.02 13.78 -5.31
C LEU A 531 2.11 13.26 -6.44
N ASP A 532 2.67 12.97 -7.61
CA ASP A 532 1.94 12.33 -8.71
C ASP A 532 1.42 10.94 -8.31
N GLU A 533 2.28 10.11 -7.70
CA GLU A 533 1.89 8.78 -7.24
C GLU A 533 0.85 8.84 -6.10
N ARG A 534 0.98 9.80 -5.19
CA ARG A 534 0.04 10.06 -4.10
C ARG A 534 -1.32 10.44 -4.66
N GLN A 535 -1.37 11.37 -5.62
CA GLN A 535 -2.62 11.79 -6.26
C GLN A 535 -3.26 10.65 -7.04
N ARG A 536 -2.46 9.83 -7.73
CA ARG A 536 -2.94 8.65 -8.47
C ARG A 536 -3.53 7.58 -7.55
N ARG A 537 -2.88 7.28 -6.42
CA ARG A 537 -3.33 6.23 -5.49
C ARG A 537 -4.51 6.68 -4.61
N TRP A 538 -4.52 7.94 -4.20
CA TRP A 538 -5.50 8.47 -3.25
C TRP A 538 -6.07 9.81 -3.71
N PRO A 539 -6.79 9.86 -4.85
CA PRO A 539 -7.27 11.11 -5.44
C PRO A 539 -8.26 11.87 -4.55
N ASN A 540 -8.95 11.16 -3.65
CA ASN A 540 -9.99 11.72 -2.79
C ASN A 540 -9.57 11.80 -1.31
N THR A 541 -8.30 11.55 -0.97
CA THR A 541 -7.88 11.60 0.44
C THR A 541 -7.99 13.02 0.99
N VAL A 542 -8.57 13.15 2.17
CA VAL A 542 -8.59 14.39 2.94
C VAL A 542 -7.40 14.53 3.90
N ASN A 543 -6.49 13.56 3.90
CA ASN A 543 -5.33 13.63 4.77
C ASN A 543 -4.41 14.79 4.30
N PRO A 544 -4.13 15.81 5.13
CA PRO A 544 -3.28 16.94 4.74
C PRO A 544 -1.80 16.59 4.72
N HIS A 545 -1.40 15.45 5.31
CA HIS A 545 0.00 15.06 5.40
C HIS A 545 0.59 14.72 4.02
N LEU A 546 1.84 15.14 3.84
CA LEU A 546 2.61 14.92 2.63
C LEU A 546 2.80 13.44 2.34
N PHE A 547 3.16 12.65 3.36
CA PHE A 547 3.43 11.22 3.22
C PHE A 547 2.28 10.35 3.71
N LEU A 548 1.82 9.47 2.83
CA LEU A 548 0.71 8.57 3.06
C LEU A 548 1.12 7.12 2.86
N ASN A 549 0.44 6.25 3.58
CA ASN A 549 0.38 4.82 3.36
C ASN A 549 -1.09 4.37 3.41
N HIS A 550 -1.35 3.10 3.14
CA HIS A 550 -2.71 2.56 3.16
C HIS A 550 -3.41 2.69 4.51
N TYR A 551 -2.68 2.83 5.62
CA TYR A 551 -3.26 2.97 6.96
C TYR A 551 -3.75 4.40 7.27
N ASN A 552 -2.97 5.42 6.91
CA ASN A 552 -3.30 6.81 7.21
C ASN A 552 -4.02 7.55 6.07
N ALA A 553 -3.98 7.05 4.83
CA ALA A 553 -4.61 7.71 3.69
C ALA A 553 -6.15 7.86 3.81
N ILE A 554 -6.80 7.02 4.60
CA ILE A 554 -8.24 7.08 4.88
C ILE A 554 -8.58 7.89 6.15
N ARG A 555 -7.60 8.62 6.69
CA ARG A 555 -7.66 9.33 7.98
C ARG A 555 -7.08 10.73 7.83
N THR A 556 -7.13 11.50 8.91
CA THR A 556 -6.49 12.82 9.02
C THR A 556 -5.22 12.79 9.90
N THR A 557 -4.81 11.62 10.37
CA THR A 557 -3.65 11.46 11.26
C THR A 557 -2.34 11.28 10.49
N PRO A 558 -1.18 11.66 11.07
CA PRO A 558 0.12 11.41 10.46
C PRO A 558 0.46 9.91 10.42
N ALA A 559 1.45 9.56 9.61
CA ALA A 559 2.03 8.21 9.63
C ALA A 559 2.84 7.98 10.93
N ASN A 560 3.06 6.71 11.28
CA ASN A 560 3.95 6.37 12.38
C ASN A 560 5.42 6.67 11.98
N PRO A 561 6.22 7.42 12.77
CA PRO A 561 7.62 7.70 12.43
C PRO A 561 8.49 6.46 12.15
N ILE A 562 8.22 5.33 12.80
CA ILE A 562 8.97 4.07 12.60
C ILE A 562 8.79 3.54 11.16
N TRP A 563 7.65 3.83 10.53
CA TRP A 563 7.37 3.41 9.16
C TRP A 563 8.36 4.02 8.15
N ILE A 564 8.92 5.20 8.42
CA ILE A 564 9.93 5.82 7.55
C ILE A 564 11.17 4.94 7.44
N THR A 565 11.75 4.55 8.58
CA THR A 565 12.93 3.67 8.61
C THR A 565 12.65 2.34 7.91
N LYS A 566 11.49 1.74 8.16
CA LYS A 566 11.09 0.49 7.49
C LYS A 566 10.92 0.65 5.98
N THR A 567 10.49 1.82 5.51
CA THR A 567 10.26 2.09 4.09
C THR A 567 11.57 2.38 3.35
N ILE A 568 12.50 3.09 4.00
CA ILE A 568 13.82 3.38 3.44
C ILE A 568 14.67 2.09 3.36
N GLY A 569 14.56 1.22 4.36
CA GLY A 569 15.38 0.00 4.49
C GLY A 569 16.67 0.23 5.29
N VAL A 570 16.97 1.48 5.65
CA VAL A 570 18.14 1.91 6.42
C VAL A 570 17.67 2.81 7.56
N SER A 571 18.42 2.86 8.66
CA SER A 571 18.12 3.74 9.79
C SER A 571 18.07 5.21 9.36
N ALA A 572 16.86 5.79 9.36
CA ALA A 572 16.65 7.20 9.07
C ALA A 572 17.42 8.12 10.04
N GLN A 573 17.58 7.67 11.30
CA GLN A 573 18.41 8.40 12.26
C GLN A 573 19.89 8.33 11.88
N ALA A 574 20.38 7.21 11.38
CA ALA A 574 21.77 7.09 10.94
C ALA A 574 22.06 7.98 9.72
N ILE A 575 21.18 7.99 8.71
CA ILE A 575 21.27 8.91 7.56
C ILE A 575 21.28 10.37 8.01
N ARG A 576 20.40 10.73 8.96
CA ARG A 576 20.40 12.09 9.55
C ARG A 576 21.74 12.42 10.20
N MET A 577 22.29 11.52 11.01
CA MET A 577 23.56 11.76 11.71
C MET A 577 24.72 11.88 10.74
N ASP A 578 24.77 11.02 9.72
CA ASP A 578 25.76 11.05 8.65
C ASP A 578 25.72 12.36 7.87
N ARG A 579 24.53 12.84 7.47
CA ARG A 579 24.40 14.13 6.78
C ARG A 579 24.89 15.31 7.61
N ILE A 580 24.61 15.32 8.92
CA ILE A 580 25.09 16.38 9.83
C ILE A 580 26.61 16.30 9.97
N LEU A 581 27.17 15.09 10.10
CA LEU A 581 28.61 14.87 10.17
C LEU A 581 29.31 15.32 8.88
N HIS A 582 28.78 14.96 7.71
CA HIS A 582 29.31 15.38 6.42
C HIS A 582 29.36 16.91 6.29
N GLU A 583 28.30 17.62 6.69
CA GLU A 583 28.31 19.08 6.66
C GLU A 583 29.34 19.66 7.65
N ALA A 584 29.48 19.06 8.84
CA ALA A 584 30.46 19.48 9.82
C ALA A 584 31.90 19.36 9.27
N ILE A 585 32.23 18.23 8.65
CA ILE A 585 33.52 18.00 7.99
C ILE A 585 33.73 19.01 6.86
N ALA A 586 32.72 19.18 5.98
CA ALA A 586 32.81 20.08 4.83
C ALA A 586 32.95 21.57 5.19
N THR A 587 32.63 21.95 6.43
CA THR A 587 32.61 23.36 6.89
C THR A 587 33.61 23.60 8.02
N ALA A 588 34.55 22.67 8.24
CA ALA A 588 35.54 22.73 9.32
C ALA A 588 34.92 22.95 10.71
N GLY A 589 33.71 22.41 10.94
CA GLY A 589 33.02 22.44 12.22
C GLY A 589 32.24 23.72 12.53
N ASP A 590 31.73 24.46 11.53
CA ASP A 590 30.91 25.66 11.76
C ASP A 590 29.59 25.34 12.50
N VAL A 591 29.60 25.54 13.82
CA VAL A 591 28.49 25.28 14.75
C VAL A 591 27.24 26.09 14.42
N ARG A 592 27.41 27.36 13.98
CA ARG A 592 26.30 28.26 13.63
C ARG A 592 25.57 27.69 12.42
N ARG A 593 26.32 27.34 11.38
CA ARG A 593 25.78 26.77 10.14
C ARG A 593 25.04 25.45 10.38
N LEU A 594 25.59 24.55 11.20
CA LEU A 594 24.92 23.28 11.55
C LEU A 594 23.58 23.52 12.27
N THR A 595 23.56 24.50 13.17
CA THR A 595 22.36 24.90 13.93
C THR A 595 21.28 25.43 12.97
N ASP A 596 21.64 26.36 12.09
CA ASP A 596 20.70 27.01 11.17
C ASP A 596 20.17 26.03 10.09
N LEU A 597 21.04 25.16 9.54
CA LEU A 597 20.65 24.23 8.48
C LEU A 597 19.77 23.07 8.99
N PHE A 598 20.10 22.50 10.15
CA PHE A 598 19.50 21.24 10.63
C PHE A 598 18.59 21.37 11.85
N GLY A 599 18.46 22.59 12.42
CA GLY A 599 17.66 22.84 13.62
C GLY A 599 18.15 22.02 14.82
N VAL A 600 19.47 21.83 14.95
CA VAL A 600 20.08 21.17 16.11
C VAL A 600 20.42 22.22 17.17
N THR A 601 20.43 21.83 18.44
CA THR A 601 20.87 22.71 19.52
C THR A 601 22.38 22.94 19.45
N VAL A 602 22.87 24.08 19.93
CA VAL A 602 24.32 24.39 19.99
C VAL A 602 25.16 23.24 20.60
N PRO A 603 24.80 22.65 21.76
CA PRO A 603 25.59 21.53 22.32
C PRO A 603 25.58 20.26 21.47
N THR A 604 24.57 20.10 20.60
CA THR A 604 24.53 19.00 19.65
C THR A 604 25.42 19.31 18.45
N ALA A 605 25.39 20.54 17.93
CA ALA A 605 26.25 20.96 16.82
C ALA A 605 27.74 20.91 17.19
N GLU A 606 28.11 21.39 18.38
CA GLU A 606 29.47 21.27 18.95
C GLU A 606 29.96 19.83 18.92
N ARG A 607 29.12 18.86 19.28
CA ARG A 607 29.50 17.43 19.25
C ARG A 607 29.90 16.96 17.85
N TYR A 608 29.23 17.42 16.80
CA TYR A 608 29.59 17.08 15.42
C TYR A 608 30.83 17.82 14.95
N ALA A 609 30.99 19.09 15.34
CA ALA A 609 32.15 19.90 15.02
C ALA A 609 33.44 19.31 15.62
N PHE A 610 33.42 18.95 16.90
CA PHE A 610 34.62 18.44 17.58
C PHE A 610 34.95 16.98 17.25
N ASN A 611 33.98 16.17 16.81
CA ASN A 611 34.23 14.78 16.39
C ASN A 611 34.57 14.66 14.89
N GLY A 612 34.26 15.67 14.07
CA GLY A 612 34.49 15.66 12.61
C GLY A 612 35.84 16.24 12.17
N ILE A 613 36.61 16.80 13.09
CA ILE A 613 37.95 17.32 12.84
C ILE A 613 38.94 16.23 13.27
N GLU A 614 39.50 15.48 12.32
CA GLU A 614 40.79 14.82 12.59
C GLU A 614 41.78 15.93 12.97
N PRO A 615 42.59 15.77 14.03
CA PRO A 615 43.65 16.72 14.31
C PRO A 615 44.57 16.71 13.10
N THR A 616 44.53 17.77 12.29
CA THR A 616 45.58 18.04 11.32
C THR A 616 46.88 18.14 12.11
N ASP A 617 47.77 17.20 11.83
CA ASP A 617 49.13 17.14 12.34
C ASP A 617 49.77 18.56 12.32
N PRO A 618 50.19 19.14 13.46
CA PRO A 618 50.70 20.51 13.50
C PRO A 618 52.12 20.63 12.91
N THR A 619 52.55 19.73 12.04
CA THR A 619 53.89 19.69 11.45
C THR A 619 53.91 20.10 9.97
N ALA A 620 53.41 21.30 9.63
CA ALA A 620 53.74 21.93 8.35
C ALA A 620 53.57 23.46 8.35
N GLY A 621 54.68 24.18 8.57
CA GLY A 621 54.88 25.60 8.20
C GLY A 621 54.51 26.63 9.29
N SER A 622 55.33 27.63 9.66
CA SER A 622 56.58 28.13 9.08
C SER A 622 57.48 28.70 10.19
N ARG A 623 58.75 28.27 10.23
CA ARG A 623 59.83 29.11 10.79
C ARG A 623 60.08 30.23 9.79
N THR A 624 59.64 31.43 10.13
CA THR A 624 60.21 32.66 9.56
C THR A 624 61.09 33.26 10.65
N GLN A 625 62.39 33.00 10.55
CA GLN A 625 63.40 33.82 11.22
C GLN A 625 63.40 35.18 10.54
N ALA A 626 63.05 36.23 11.28
CA ALA A 626 63.50 37.57 10.98
C ALA A 626 64.83 37.77 11.70
N VAL A 627 65.91 37.87 10.92
CA VAL A 627 67.17 38.48 11.33
C VAL A 627 67.11 39.94 10.87
N LYS A 628 67.23 40.84 11.84
CA LYS A 628 67.32 42.31 11.77
C LYS A 628 66.05 43.07 11.44
#